data_AF-A0A158M6A5-F1
#
_entry.id   AF-A0A158M6A5-F1
#
_cell.length_a   1.000
_cell.length_b   1.000
_cell.length_c   1.000
_cell.angle_alpha   90.00
_cell.angle_beta   90.00
_cell.angle_gamma   90.00
#
_symmetry.space_group_name_H-M   'P 1'
#
loop_
_entity.id
_entity.type
_entity.pdbx_description
1 polymer ?
#
loop_
_entity_poly.entity_id
_entity_poly.type
_entity_poly.pdbx_seq_one_letter_code
_entity_poly.pdbx_strand_id
1 'polypeptide(L)' 'MADFSASRAANELYKTNFAVLAIPAVATSNPNLPADLASRMIKNDFVWAATQREPILAEWTKRYDSKSEPKKK' A
#
# COMPACT_ATOMS: atom_id res chain seq x y z
N MET A 1 16.34 7.10 -12.33
CA MET A 1 15.65 7.07 -11.03
C MET A 1 14.72 5.87 -10.95
N ALA A 2 13.73 5.78 -11.84
CA ALA A 2 12.79 4.65 -11.88
C ALA A 2 13.47 3.28 -12.03
N ASP A 3 14.49 3.17 -12.88
CA ASP A 3 15.21 1.90 -13.10
C ASP A 3 15.88 1.38 -11.82
N PHE A 4 16.50 2.28 -11.05
CA PHE A 4 17.10 1.90 -9.78
C PHE A 4 16.02 1.46 -8.78
N SER A 5 14.93 2.23 -8.62
CA SER A 5 13.86 1.89 -7.67
C SER A 5 13.19 0.54 -7.96
N ALA A 6 13.14 0.12 -9.24
CA ALA A 6 12.60 -1.17 -9.64
C ALA A 6 13.64 -2.32 -9.60
N SER A 7 14.92 -2.00 -9.36
CA SER A 7 16.01 -2.99 -9.42
C SER A 7 16.03 -3.91 -8.19
N ARG A 8 16.71 -5.06 -8.36
CA ARG A 8 17.06 -5.94 -7.22
C ARG A 8 17.87 -5.21 -6.16
N ALA A 9 18.84 -4.38 -6.56
CA ALA A 9 19.68 -3.63 -5.62
C ALA A 9 18.86 -2.74 -4.68
N ALA A 10 17.84 -2.04 -5.20
CA ALA A 10 16.94 -1.25 -4.36
C ALA A 10 16.06 -2.13 -3.46
N ASN A 11 15.52 -3.25 -3.98
CA ASN A 11 14.72 -4.18 -3.16
C ASN A 11 15.53 -4.78 -2.00
N GLU A 12 16.82 -5.05 -2.20
CA GLU A 12 17.73 -5.50 -1.13
C GLU A 12 17.91 -4.44 -0.03
N LEU A 13 17.83 -3.15 -0.36
CA LEU A 13 17.82 -2.05 0.63
C LEU A 13 16.46 -1.95 1.33
N TYR A 14 15.36 -2.20 0.61
CA TYR A 14 14.00 -2.11 1.13
C TYR A 14 13.65 -3.22 2.12
N LYS A 15 14.23 -4.43 1.97
CA LYS A 15 13.90 -5.60 2.80
C LYS A 15 14.11 -5.39 4.30
N THR A 16 15.00 -4.48 4.69
CA THR A 16 15.25 -4.15 6.11
C THR A 16 14.03 -3.51 6.76
N ASN A 17 13.19 -2.81 5.99
CA ASN A 17 12.09 -1.99 6.51
C ASN A 17 10.71 -2.45 6.04
N PHE A 18 10.62 -3.23 4.96
CA PHE A 18 9.35 -3.64 4.35
C PHE A 18 9.23 -5.15 4.23
N ALA A 19 8.10 -5.69 4.70
CA ALA A 19 7.78 -7.11 4.60
C ALA A 19 7.30 -7.53 3.20
N VAL A 20 6.75 -6.59 2.43
CA VAL A 20 6.29 -6.82 1.06
C VAL A 20 7.17 -6.03 0.11
N LEU A 21 7.79 -6.73 -0.84
CA LEU A 21 8.69 -6.17 -1.84
C LEU A 21 8.15 -6.44 -3.24
N ALA A 22 8.61 -5.64 -4.22
CA ALA A 22 8.26 -5.86 -5.62
C ALA A 22 8.87 -7.15 -6.18
N ILE A 23 10.02 -7.59 -5.63
CA ILE A 23 10.66 -8.86 -5.95
C ILE A 23 10.50 -9.82 -4.75
N PRO A 24 9.53 -10.75 -4.77
CA PRO A 24 9.24 -11.61 -3.61
C PRO A 24 10.43 -12.45 -3.15
N ALA A 25 11.29 -12.88 -4.08
CA ALA A 25 12.48 -13.68 -3.76
C ALA A 25 13.55 -12.94 -2.93
N VAL A 26 13.43 -11.62 -2.75
CA VAL A 26 14.32 -10.80 -1.89
C VAL A 26 13.74 -10.63 -0.49
N ALA A 27 12.43 -10.90 -0.30
CA ALA A 27 11.76 -10.68 0.97
C ALA A 27 12.30 -11.63 2.04
N THR A 28 12.47 -11.10 3.25
CA THR A 28 12.90 -11.86 4.43
C THR A 28 11.71 -12.18 5.33
N SER A 29 11.76 -13.34 6.00
CA SER A 29 10.73 -13.70 6.97
C SER A 29 10.77 -12.75 8.17
N ASN A 30 9.60 -12.33 8.66
CA ASN A 30 9.46 -11.56 9.89
C ASN A 30 8.65 -12.40 10.90
N PRO A 31 9.23 -12.77 12.06
CA PRO A 31 8.56 -13.62 13.04
C PRO A 31 7.32 -12.97 13.67
N ASN A 32 7.15 -11.66 13.55
CA ASN A 32 5.99 -10.93 14.04
C ASN A 32 4.84 -10.86 13.02
N LEU A 33 5.03 -11.41 11.81
CA LEU A 33 4.02 -11.43 10.76
C LEU A 33 3.58 -12.87 10.46
N PRO A 34 2.35 -13.08 9.99
CA PRO A 34 1.91 -14.39 9.53
C PRO A 34 2.81 -14.91 8.40
N ALA A 35 3.19 -16.19 8.46
CA ALA A 35 4.00 -16.83 7.43
C ALA A 35 3.31 -16.84 6.04
N ASP A 36 1.99 -16.77 6.03
CA ASP A 36 1.12 -16.75 4.86
C ASP A 36 0.67 -15.33 4.46
N LEU A 37 1.38 -14.28 4.90
CA LEU A 37 1.00 -12.87 4.70
C LEU A 37 0.55 -12.55 3.27
N ALA A 38 1.30 -13.01 2.26
CA ALA A 38 0.99 -12.75 0.86
C ALA A 38 -0.40 -13.28 0.45
N SER A 39 -0.82 -14.41 1.01
CA SER A 39 -2.14 -15.00 0.74
C SER A 39 -3.29 -14.24 1.40
N ARG A 40 -3.00 -13.43 2.42
CA ARG A 40 -3.99 -12.60 3.15
C ARG A 40 -4.18 -11.23 2.52
N MET A 41 -3.30 -10.84 1.58
CA MET A 41 -3.42 -9.57 0.89
C MET A 41 -4.63 -9.57 -0.03
N ILE A 42 -5.35 -8.45 -0.07
CA ILE A 42 -6.42 -8.28 -1.04
C ILE A 42 -5.84 -8.30 -2.46
N LYS A 43 -6.62 -8.82 -3.41
CA LYS A 43 -6.33 -8.64 -4.83
C LYS A 43 -6.69 -7.19 -5.21
N ASN A 44 -5.70 -6.30 -5.15
CA ASN A 44 -5.92 -4.89 -5.47
C ASN A 44 -5.75 -4.63 -6.97
N ASP A 45 -6.82 -4.17 -7.64
CA ASP A 45 -6.75 -3.69 -9.01
C ASP A 45 -6.44 -2.18 -8.99
N PHE A 46 -5.16 -1.86 -9.22
CA PHE A 46 -4.70 -0.47 -9.21
C PHE A 46 -5.25 0.36 -10.37
N VAL A 47 -5.61 -0.25 -11.50
CA VAL A 47 -6.19 0.46 -12.65
C VAL A 47 -7.64 0.86 -12.34
N TRP A 48 -8.41 -0.08 -11.78
CA TRP A 48 -9.75 0.21 -11.29
C TRP A 48 -9.71 1.27 -10.19
N ALA A 49 -8.82 1.15 -9.21
CA ALA A 49 -8.72 2.11 -8.11
C ALA A 49 -8.34 3.52 -8.62
N ALA A 50 -7.45 3.61 -9.61
CA ALA A 50 -7.07 4.88 -10.23
C ALA A 50 -8.22 5.50 -11.02
N THR A 51 -8.94 4.71 -11.82
CA THR A 51 -10.09 5.20 -12.61
C THR A 51 -11.30 5.56 -11.76
N GLN A 52 -11.51 4.89 -10.61
CA GLN A 52 -12.59 5.19 -9.65
C GLN A 52 -12.14 6.14 -8.53
N ARG A 53 -11.01 6.82 -8.67
CA ARG A 53 -10.44 7.66 -7.62
C ARG A 53 -11.44 8.70 -7.08
N GLU A 54 -12.11 9.43 -7.96
CA GLU A 54 -13.05 10.50 -7.57
C GLU A 54 -14.24 9.98 -6.74
N PRO A 55 -15.03 8.99 -7.19
CA PRO A 55 -16.15 8.49 -6.39
C PRO A 55 -15.72 7.85 -5.07
N ILE A 56 -14.57 7.15 -5.04
CA ILE A 56 -14.00 6.58 -3.81
C ILE A 56 -13.71 7.69 -2.80
N LEU A 57 -13.06 8.77 -3.23
CA LEU A 57 -12.75 9.89 -2.36
C LEU A 57 -14.00 10.64 -1.91
N ALA A 58 -14.97 10.88 -2.80
CA ALA A 58 -16.21 11.55 -2.45
C ALA A 58 -16.98 10.79 -1.35
N GLU A 59 -17.06 9.46 -1.46
CA GLU A 59 -17.71 8.64 -0.45
C GLU A 59 -16.92 8.60 0.88
N TRP A 60 -15.59 8.55 0.82
CA TRP A 60 -14.74 8.66 2.01
C TRP A 60 -14.96 9.99 2.74
N THR A 61 -14.90 11.11 2.02
CA THR A 61 -15.11 12.45 2.56
C THR A 61 -16.49 12.57 3.19
N LYS A 62 -17.54 12.13 2.50
CA LYS A 62 -18.91 12.13 3.04
C LYS A 62 -19.02 11.37 4.37
N ARG A 63 -18.35 10.22 4.50
CA ARG A 63 -18.42 9.36 5.70
C ARG A 63 -17.57 9.87 6.85
N TYR A 64 -16.39 10.41 6.56
CA TYR A 64 -15.33 10.58 7.57
C TYR A 64 -14.83 12.02 7.74
N ASP A 65 -15.11 12.93 6.80
CA ASP A 65 -14.60 14.31 6.86
C ASP A 65 -15.38 15.23 7.81
N SER A 66 -16.53 14.75 8.31
CA SER A 66 -17.32 15.48 9.31
C SER A 66 -16.62 15.65 10.67
N LYS A 67 -15.46 15.02 10.87
CA LYS A 67 -14.63 15.13 12.09
C LYS A 67 -13.37 15.98 11.89
N SER A 68 -13.13 16.48 10.69
CA SER A 68 -11.84 17.11 10.33
C SER A 68 -11.70 18.54 10.83
N GLU A 69 -12.81 19.28 10.96
CA GLU A 69 -12.84 20.62 11.55
C GLU A 69 -14.18 20.89 12.28
N PRO A 70 -14.21 21.72 13.34
CA PRO A 70 -15.46 22.20 13.90
C PRO A 70 -16.21 22.99 12.83
N LYS A 71 -17.45 22.60 12.52
CA LYS A 71 -18.29 23.38 11.63
C LYS A 71 -18.48 24.77 12.24
N LYS A 72 -18.06 25.83 11.53
CA LYS A 72 -18.34 27.21 11.93
C LYS A 72 -19.87 27.37 12.06
N LYS A 73 -20.30 27.87 13.22
CA LYS A 73 -21.69 28.23 13.47
C LYS A 73 -22.10 29.43 12.62
#